data_AF-A0A6F9ZHB4-F1
#
_entry.id   AF-A0A6F9ZHB4-F1
#
_cell.length_a   1.000
_cell.length_b   1.000
_cell.length_c   1.000
_cell.angle_alpha   90.00
_cell.angle_beta   90.00
_cell.angle_gamma   90.00
#
_symmetry.space_group_name_H-M   'P 1'
#
loop_
_entity.id
_entity.type
_entity.pdbx_description
1 polymer ?
#
loop_
_entity_poly.entity_id
_entity_poly.type
_entity_poly.pdbx_seq_one_letter_code
_entity_poly.pdbx_strand_id
1 'polypeptide(L)'
;MNNINGVVLIDEVDKHLHITLQKEILPKLFNLFPNIQFIVSSHSPFLNIGLAETASERSQIIDLDNNGITCSPTNNALYKEVYDMMVNENNQFARKYQQLEDSLKAIRKPLVITEGKTDIKFIQKAKDVLEANDIDFDVITQDQQPDGDSNLQKMLEQLCKIRRPFPIIGIFDRDIDSTVKKMDVGEDKYKDYGNGVYAFCIPIPKDRKDKGQTNISIEYLFSDEEIKSPVNETGHRLFFGTEFTQHSMRHNEDKNLILNKPDGKTLDKILENNGGQAVYDEFDNNLLAKKDDFAKAVISNYIKISNDSWENFRPILEKIKKLSGL
;
A
#
# COMPACT_ATOMS: atom_id res chain seq x y z
N MET A 1 -25.14 34.67 16.34
CA MET A 1 -24.39 34.81 15.07
C MET A 1 -25.32 35.01 13.87
N ASN A 2 -26.58 34.57 13.92
CA ASN A 2 -27.59 34.53 12.85
C ASN A 2 -27.98 35.86 12.15
N ASN A 3 -27.35 36.98 12.50
CA ASN A 3 -27.53 38.29 11.84
C ASN A 3 -26.27 38.72 11.05
N ILE A 4 -25.23 37.89 11.04
CA ILE A 4 -23.98 38.13 10.32
C ILE A 4 -24.05 37.35 9.01
N ASN A 5 -24.12 38.08 7.90
CA ASN A 5 -24.27 37.54 6.55
C ASN A 5 -23.03 37.91 5.72
N GLY A 6 -22.58 37.04 4.81
CA GLY A 6 -21.48 37.37 3.90
C GLY A 6 -20.87 36.16 3.19
N VAL A 7 -19.78 36.41 2.47
CA VAL A 7 -18.92 35.36 1.87
C VAL A 7 -17.54 35.48 2.51
N VAL A 8 -16.97 34.36 2.95
CA VAL A 8 -15.62 34.27 3.50
C VAL A 8 -14.82 33.30 2.66
N LEU A 9 -13.71 33.78 2.09
CA LEU A 9 -12.75 32.95 1.37
C LEU A 9 -11.56 32.66 2.30
N ILE A 10 -11.14 31.40 2.38
CA ILE A 10 -9.95 30.99 3.15
C ILE A 10 -9.10 30.05 2.28
N ASP A 11 -7.87 30.47 1.98
CA ASP A 11 -6.90 29.63 1.30
C ASP A 11 -6.14 28.76 2.31
N GLU A 12 -5.95 27.49 1.98
CA GLU A 12 -5.35 26.43 2.81
C GLU A 12 -5.88 26.42 4.26
N VAL A 13 -7.21 26.31 4.45
CA VAL A 13 -7.87 26.43 5.77
C VAL A 13 -7.39 25.39 6.80
N ASP A 14 -6.79 24.30 6.33
CA ASP A 14 -6.24 23.20 7.11
C ASP A 14 -4.76 23.41 7.51
N LYS A 15 -4.07 24.41 6.94
CA LYS A 15 -2.62 24.65 7.09
C LYS A 15 -2.23 24.90 8.55
N HIS A 16 -1.22 24.16 9.01
CA HIS A 16 -0.72 24.17 10.40
C HIS A 16 -1.75 23.81 11.49
N LEU A 17 -2.99 23.47 11.15
CA LEU A 17 -3.97 22.97 12.13
C LEU A 17 -3.70 21.52 12.49
N HIS A 18 -3.92 21.16 13.76
CA HIS A 18 -3.97 19.75 14.16
C HIS A 18 -5.19 19.06 13.55
N ILE A 19 -5.08 17.78 13.20
CA ILE A 19 -6.15 17.00 12.54
C ILE A 19 -7.51 17.08 13.28
N THR A 20 -7.48 17.14 14.61
CA THR A 20 -8.68 17.29 15.45
C THR A 20 -9.38 18.63 15.24
N LEU A 21 -8.63 19.70 15.00
CA LEU A 21 -9.21 21.00 14.66
C LEU A 21 -9.82 20.97 13.25
N GLN A 22 -9.13 20.32 12.30
CA GLN A 22 -9.61 20.14 10.93
C GLN A 22 -10.91 19.34 10.85
N LYS A 23 -10.99 18.17 11.53
CA LYS A 23 -12.18 17.32 11.55
C LYS A 23 -13.30 17.88 12.44
N GLU A 24 -12.99 18.28 13.68
CA GLU A 24 -14.02 18.51 14.69
C GLU A 24 -14.34 19.97 14.95
N ILE A 25 -13.47 20.92 14.61
CA ILE A 25 -13.67 22.34 14.95
C ILE A 25 -14.04 23.17 13.72
N LEU A 26 -13.41 22.97 12.56
CA LEU A 26 -13.78 23.69 11.33
C LEU A 26 -15.26 23.49 10.92
N PRO A 27 -15.84 22.27 10.88
CA PRO A 27 -17.26 22.10 10.55
C PRO A 27 -18.19 22.75 11.57
N LYS A 28 -17.84 22.72 12.86
CA LYS A 28 -18.58 23.42 13.92
C LYS A 28 -18.50 24.94 13.76
N LEU A 29 -17.33 25.48 13.43
CA LEU A 29 -17.11 26.89 13.12
C LEU A 29 -17.98 27.33 11.93
N PHE A 30 -18.01 26.56 10.85
CA PHE A 30 -18.84 26.89 9.70
C PHE A 30 -20.35 26.82 10.04
N ASN A 31 -20.77 25.86 10.88
CA ASN A 31 -22.17 25.72 11.30
C ASN A 31 -22.62 26.82 12.29
N LEU A 32 -21.70 27.43 13.05
CA LEU A 32 -21.99 28.55 13.94
C LEU A 32 -22.41 29.84 13.19
N PHE A 33 -22.06 29.96 11.91
CA PHE A 33 -22.41 31.08 11.05
C PHE A 33 -23.26 30.62 9.85
N PRO A 34 -24.55 30.27 10.05
CA PRO A 34 -25.39 29.66 9.01
C PRO A 34 -25.61 30.56 7.79
N ASN A 35 -25.51 31.89 7.93
CA ASN A 35 -25.70 32.86 6.86
C ASN A 35 -24.37 33.33 6.21
N ILE A 36 -23.24 32.72 6.57
CA ILE A 36 -21.95 32.97 5.91
C ILE A 36 -21.66 31.81 4.96
N GLN A 37 -21.45 32.14 3.68
CA GLN A 37 -20.91 31.19 2.72
C GLN A 37 -19.39 31.12 2.90
N PHE A 38 -18.88 29.96 3.32
CA PHE A 38 -17.45 29.68 3.37
C PHE A 38 -17.03 29.04 2.05
N ILE A 39 -16.03 29.61 1.40
CA ILE A 39 -15.34 29.04 0.23
C ILE A 39 -13.91 28.77 0.69
N VAL A 40 -13.51 27.50 0.77
CA VAL A 40 -12.22 27.11 1.34
C VAL A 40 -11.47 26.14 0.44
N SER A 41 -10.16 26.34 0.31
CA SER A 41 -9.25 25.31 -0.22
C SER A 41 -8.66 24.52 0.96
N SER A 42 -8.41 23.22 0.76
CA SER A 42 -7.90 22.32 1.80
C SER A 42 -7.18 21.14 1.15
N HIS A 43 -6.03 20.74 1.70
CA HIS A 43 -5.34 19.51 1.29
C HIS A 43 -5.62 18.31 2.22
N SER A 44 -6.34 18.53 3.32
CA SER A 44 -6.66 17.53 4.33
C SER A 44 -7.94 16.73 4.01
N PRO A 45 -7.88 15.38 4.01
CA PRO A 45 -9.09 14.55 3.95
C PRO A 45 -9.89 14.58 5.26
N PHE A 46 -9.29 14.99 6.38
CA PHE A 46 -9.96 15.03 7.69
C PHE A 46 -11.06 16.09 7.76
N LEU A 47 -10.91 17.20 7.02
CA LEU A 47 -11.97 18.20 6.86
C LEU A 47 -13.18 17.63 6.10
N ASN A 48 -12.94 16.83 5.05
CA ASN A 48 -14.01 16.17 4.28
C ASN A 48 -14.83 15.23 5.18
N ILE A 49 -14.16 14.38 5.98
CA ILE A 49 -14.84 13.54 6.98
C ILE A 49 -15.64 14.39 7.98
N GLY A 50 -15.04 15.45 8.53
CA GLY A 50 -15.70 16.33 9.49
C GLY A 50 -16.97 17.00 8.93
N LEU A 51 -16.92 17.42 7.65
CA LEU A 51 -18.07 17.93 6.91
C LEU A 51 -19.12 16.83 6.68
N ALA A 52 -18.71 15.63 6.28
CA ALA A 52 -19.62 14.49 6.10
C ALA A 52 -20.35 14.09 7.41
N GLU A 53 -19.67 14.16 8.56
CA GLU A 53 -20.24 13.83 9.87
C GLU A 53 -21.06 14.98 10.50
N THR A 54 -20.84 16.24 10.13
CA THR A 54 -21.39 17.42 10.86
C THR A 54 -22.17 18.41 10.00
N ALA A 55 -22.02 18.41 8.68
CA ALA A 55 -22.50 19.49 7.80
C ALA A 55 -22.82 19.04 6.35
N SER A 56 -23.04 17.74 6.11
CA SER A 56 -23.12 17.16 4.76
C SER A 56 -24.14 17.87 3.84
N GLU A 57 -25.36 18.12 4.32
CA GLU A 57 -26.41 18.84 3.58
C GLU A 57 -26.10 20.32 3.29
N ARG A 58 -25.10 20.89 3.96
CA ARG A 58 -24.70 22.31 3.88
C ARG A 58 -23.29 22.49 3.34
N SER A 59 -22.70 21.47 2.71
CA SER A 59 -21.36 21.54 2.15
C SER A 59 -21.21 20.73 0.86
N GLN A 60 -20.34 21.23 -0.02
CA GLN A 60 -20.07 20.70 -1.35
C GLN A 60 -18.55 20.71 -1.53
N ILE A 61 -17.99 19.60 -2.02
CA ILE A 61 -16.57 19.50 -2.35
C ILE A 61 -16.43 19.70 -3.87
N ILE A 62 -15.39 20.42 -4.27
CA ILE A 62 -14.98 20.57 -5.68
C ILE A 62 -13.56 20.01 -5.76
N ASP A 63 -13.43 18.86 -6.42
CA ASP A 63 -12.16 18.17 -6.58
C ASP A 63 -11.38 18.77 -7.77
N LEU A 64 -10.40 19.62 -7.46
CA LEU A 64 -9.59 20.33 -8.45
C LEU A 64 -8.58 19.42 -9.17
N ASP A 65 -8.16 18.30 -8.55
CA ASP A 65 -7.27 17.32 -9.18
C ASP A 65 -8.04 16.50 -10.23
N ASN A 66 -9.31 16.19 -9.95
CA ASN A 66 -10.23 15.51 -10.87
C ASN A 66 -11.09 16.50 -11.67
N ASN A 67 -10.45 17.40 -12.42
CA ASN A 67 -11.06 18.34 -13.38
C ASN A 67 -12.17 19.27 -12.81
N GLY A 68 -12.23 19.51 -11.50
CA GLY A 68 -13.27 20.32 -10.86
C GLY A 68 -14.59 19.56 -10.63
N ILE A 69 -14.56 18.23 -10.57
CA ILE A 69 -15.75 17.42 -10.28
C ILE A 69 -16.34 17.81 -8.92
N THR A 70 -17.64 18.10 -8.91
CA THR A 70 -18.41 18.30 -7.69
C THR A 70 -18.78 16.96 -7.06
N CYS A 71 -18.53 16.81 -5.76
CA CYS A 71 -18.98 15.67 -4.97
C CYS A 71 -19.51 16.12 -3.60
N SER A 72 -20.42 15.34 -3.02
CA SER A 72 -20.81 15.50 -1.62
C SER A 72 -19.64 15.10 -0.70
N PRO A 73 -19.54 15.65 0.52
CA PRO A 73 -18.60 15.14 1.52
C PRO A 73 -18.84 13.65 1.79
N THR A 74 -17.77 12.87 1.93
CA THR A 74 -17.86 11.41 2.13
C THR A 74 -17.03 10.95 3.32
N ASN A 75 -17.59 10.00 4.08
CA ASN A 75 -16.92 9.39 5.21
C ASN A 75 -16.21 8.11 4.76
N ASN A 76 -14.98 8.24 4.25
CA ASN A 76 -14.16 7.09 3.86
C ASN A 76 -13.66 6.38 5.13
N ALA A 77 -13.99 5.09 5.25
CA ALA A 77 -13.60 4.24 6.38
C ALA A 77 -12.08 4.26 6.64
N LEU A 78 -11.26 4.21 5.59
CA LEU A 78 -9.79 4.25 5.69
C LEU A 78 -9.30 5.53 6.36
N TYR A 79 -9.75 6.70 5.90
CA TYR A 79 -9.35 7.98 6.49
C TYR A 79 -9.92 8.17 7.92
N LYS A 80 -11.07 7.55 8.22
CA LYS A 80 -11.66 7.57 9.57
C LYS A 80 -10.88 6.68 10.53
N GLU A 81 -10.49 5.47 10.14
CA GLU A 81 -9.66 4.57 10.95
C GLU A 81 -8.27 5.18 11.19
N VAL A 82 -7.68 5.81 10.17
CA VAL A 82 -6.44 6.60 10.30
C VAL A 82 -6.60 7.77 11.28
N TYR A 83 -7.72 8.51 11.25
CA TYR A 83 -8.00 9.58 12.22
C TYR A 83 -8.18 9.03 13.65
N ASP A 84 -8.99 7.98 13.80
CA ASP A 84 -9.33 7.40 15.09
C ASP A 84 -8.07 6.75 15.73
N MET A 85 -7.15 6.17 14.95
CA MET A 85 -5.81 5.80 15.42
C MET A 85 -5.04 7.03 15.94
N MET A 86 -4.87 8.07 15.12
CA MET A 86 -4.09 9.27 15.49
C MET A 86 -4.61 9.99 16.76
N VAL A 87 -5.93 10.01 16.98
CA VAL A 87 -6.52 10.69 18.15
C VAL A 87 -6.54 9.81 19.40
N ASN A 88 -6.76 8.50 19.27
CA ASN A 88 -6.67 7.59 20.42
C ASN A 88 -5.22 7.42 20.91
N GLU A 89 -4.24 7.42 20.00
CA GLU A 89 -2.82 7.48 20.39
C GLU A 89 -2.48 8.74 21.18
N ASN A 90 -2.85 9.93 20.68
CA ASN A 90 -2.56 11.21 21.35
C ASN A 90 -3.09 11.28 22.79
N ASN A 91 -4.31 10.76 23.03
CA ASN A 91 -4.89 10.68 24.38
C ASN A 91 -4.18 9.69 25.31
N GLN A 92 -3.52 8.65 24.77
CA GLN A 92 -2.62 7.80 25.55
C GLN A 92 -1.25 8.45 25.79
N PHE A 93 -0.69 9.15 24.78
CA PHE A 93 0.60 9.83 24.89
C PHE A 93 0.59 10.85 26.03
N ALA A 94 -0.44 11.69 26.12
CA ALA A 94 -0.55 12.70 27.19
C ALA A 94 -0.49 12.12 28.62
N ARG A 95 -0.96 10.87 28.81
CA ARG A 95 -0.91 10.18 30.12
C ARG A 95 0.41 9.43 30.35
N LYS A 96 1.03 8.89 29.30
CA LYS A 96 2.34 8.22 29.37
C LYS A 96 3.50 9.20 29.56
N TYR A 97 3.38 10.44 29.05
CA TYR A 97 4.46 11.45 29.03
C TYR A 97 4.95 11.87 30.43
N GLN A 98 4.15 11.71 31.48
CA GLN A 98 4.51 12.08 32.85
C GLN A 98 5.22 10.97 33.65
N GLN A 99 5.40 9.76 33.09
CA GLN A 99 5.82 8.60 33.89
C GLN A 99 7.16 7.94 33.48
N LEU A 100 7.62 8.04 32.24
CA LEU A 100 8.72 7.20 31.74
C LEU A 100 9.63 7.89 30.71
N GLU A 101 10.72 8.52 31.17
CA GLU A 101 11.86 8.83 30.29
C GLU A 101 12.66 7.54 29.97
N ASP A 102 12.85 6.65 30.94
CA ASP A 102 13.68 5.44 30.78
C ASP A 102 13.10 4.39 29.82
N SER A 103 11.78 4.36 29.59
CA SER A 103 11.14 3.41 28.66
C SER A 103 11.05 3.89 27.21
N LEU A 104 11.61 5.06 26.87
CA LEU A 104 11.55 5.58 25.50
C LEU A 104 12.24 4.67 24.46
N LYS A 105 13.16 3.78 24.88
CA LYS A 105 13.75 2.73 24.01
C LYS A 105 12.78 1.61 23.62
N ALA A 106 11.66 1.45 24.34
CA ALA A 106 10.67 0.39 24.09
C ALA A 106 9.40 0.91 23.38
N ILE A 107 9.29 2.22 23.15
CA ILE A 107 8.11 2.83 22.54
C ILE A 107 8.50 3.43 21.20
N ARG A 108 8.51 2.58 20.17
CA ARG A 108 8.08 2.83 18.76
C ARG A 108 8.80 1.86 17.81
N LYS A 109 8.04 0.92 17.23
CA LYS A 109 8.48 0.14 16.06
C LYS A 109 8.27 0.94 14.77
N PRO A 110 9.00 0.66 13.68
CA PRO A 110 8.61 1.11 12.34
C PRO A 110 7.23 0.56 11.94
N LEU A 111 6.44 1.36 11.23
CA LEU A 111 5.24 0.90 10.53
C LEU A 111 5.57 0.56 9.08
N VAL A 112 5.38 -0.69 8.66
CA VAL A 112 5.65 -1.16 7.30
C VAL A 112 4.35 -1.28 6.50
N ILE A 113 4.39 -0.79 5.26
CA ILE A 113 3.25 -0.75 4.32
C ILE A 113 3.74 -1.18 2.93
N THR A 114 2.98 -2.03 2.24
CA THR A 114 3.31 -2.55 0.90
C THR A 114 2.34 -2.03 -0.17
N GLU A 115 2.55 -2.38 -1.44
CA GLU A 115 1.62 -2.02 -2.52
C GLU A 115 0.35 -2.87 -2.54
N GLY A 116 0.42 -4.11 -2.04
CA GLY A 116 -0.70 -5.03 -1.97
C GLY A 116 -0.72 -5.87 -0.70
N LYS A 117 -1.89 -6.46 -0.42
CA LYS A 117 -2.16 -7.28 0.77
C LYS A 117 -1.43 -8.63 0.81
N THR A 118 -0.91 -9.09 -0.33
CA THR A 118 -0.13 -10.32 -0.49
C THR A 118 1.28 -10.15 0.06
N ASP A 119 1.85 -8.98 -0.19
CA ASP A 119 3.28 -8.71 -0.13
C ASP A 119 3.74 -8.69 1.33
N ILE A 120 2.98 -8.00 2.18
CA ILE A 120 3.24 -7.94 3.62
C ILE A 120 3.17 -9.33 4.26
N LYS A 121 2.31 -10.23 3.76
CA LYS A 121 2.23 -11.62 4.25
C LYS A 121 3.52 -12.39 3.93
N PHE A 122 4.11 -12.18 2.74
CA PHE A 122 5.40 -12.77 2.39
C PHE A 122 6.55 -12.21 3.24
N ILE A 123 6.58 -10.89 3.48
CA ILE A 123 7.63 -10.25 4.31
C ILE A 123 7.53 -10.70 5.78
N GLN A 124 6.32 -10.82 6.33
CA GLN A 124 6.08 -11.39 7.67
C GLN A 124 6.54 -12.85 7.73
N LYS A 125 6.11 -13.68 6.77
CA LYS A 125 6.51 -15.10 6.68
C LYS A 125 8.03 -15.25 6.54
N ALA A 126 8.68 -14.38 5.78
CA ALA A 126 10.14 -14.37 5.61
C ALA A 126 10.86 -14.01 6.91
N LYS A 127 10.36 -13.03 7.70
CA LYS A 127 10.91 -12.73 9.02
C LYS A 127 10.90 -13.97 9.92
N ASP A 128 9.78 -14.69 9.96
CA ASP A 128 9.61 -15.90 10.78
C ASP A 128 10.57 -17.02 10.33
N VAL A 129 10.67 -17.27 9.02
CA VAL A 129 11.51 -18.35 8.44
C VAL A 129 13.01 -18.05 8.50
N LEU A 130 13.41 -16.78 8.39
CA LEU A 130 14.82 -16.35 8.47
C LEU A 130 15.30 -16.08 9.92
N GLU A 131 14.47 -16.38 10.92
CA GLU A 131 14.69 -16.16 12.35
C GLU A 131 15.09 -14.71 12.72
N ALA A 132 14.63 -13.72 11.93
CA ALA A 132 14.96 -12.29 12.05
C ALA A 132 14.24 -11.58 13.21
N ASN A 133 14.40 -12.14 14.41
CA ASN A 133 13.72 -11.74 15.64
C ASN A 133 14.12 -10.36 16.17
N ASP A 134 15.29 -9.86 15.76
CA ASP A 134 15.79 -8.51 16.07
C ASP A 134 15.17 -7.42 15.19
N ILE A 135 14.45 -7.79 14.13
CA ILE A 135 13.83 -6.87 13.18
C ILE A 135 12.33 -6.79 13.48
N ASP A 136 11.95 -5.95 14.45
CA ASP A 136 10.56 -5.78 14.87
C ASP A 136 9.89 -4.58 14.19
N PHE A 137 8.69 -4.81 13.65
CA PHE A 137 7.90 -3.83 12.90
C PHE A 137 6.40 -4.12 13.07
N ASP A 138 5.59 -3.07 13.03
CA ASP A 138 4.13 -3.16 12.99
C ASP A 138 3.64 -2.96 11.55
N VAL A 139 2.39 -3.38 11.27
CA VAL A 139 1.78 -3.31 9.94
C VAL A 139 0.34 -2.80 10.03
N ILE A 140 -0.17 -2.16 8.99
CA ILE A 140 -1.61 -1.94 8.86
C ILE A 140 -2.34 -3.25 8.50
N THR A 141 -3.61 -3.34 8.87
CA THR A 141 -4.46 -4.52 8.64
C THR A 141 -4.46 -4.93 7.17
N GLN A 142 -4.46 -6.24 6.90
CA GLN A 142 -4.17 -6.76 5.55
C GLN A 142 -5.17 -6.28 4.49
N ASP A 143 -6.45 -6.14 4.85
CA ASP A 143 -7.49 -5.61 3.96
C ASP A 143 -7.54 -4.06 3.90
N GLN A 144 -6.62 -3.37 4.60
CA GLN A 144 -6.38 -1.92 4.50
C GLN A 144 -4.99 -1.59 3.93
N GLN A 145 -4.21 -2.59 3.49
CA GLN A 145 -3.05 -2.33 2.63
C GLN A 145 -3.54 -1.64 1.35
N PRO A 146 -2.72 -0.77 0.73
CA PRO A 146 -3.01 -0.16 -0.56
C PRO A 146 -3.45 -1.14 -1.65
N ASP A 147 -4.08 -0.57 -2.67
CA ASP A 147 -4.30 -1.22 -3.96
C ASP A 147 -3.38 -0.52 -4.99
N GLY A 148 -2.11 -0.93 -5.01
CA GLY A 148 -1.07 -0.50 -5.95
C GLY A 148 -0.30 0.79 -5.61
N ASP A 149 0.81 0.98 -6.33
CA ASP A 149 1.81 2.05 -6.18
C ASP A 149 1.24 3.45 -5.94
N SER A 150 0.25 3.86 -6.72
CA SER A 150 -0.26 5.23 -6.70
C SER A 150 -1.03 5.56 -5.43
N ASN A 151 -1.63 4.55 -4.79
CA ASN A 151 -2.31 4.69 -3.50
C ASN A 151 -1.29 4.68 -2.36
N LEU A 152 -0.26 3.82 -2.42
CA LEU A 152 0.85 3.83 -1.47
C LEU A 152 1.61 5.18 -1.51
N GLN A 153 1.97 5.68 -2.69
CA GLN A 153 2.64 6.98 -2.85
C GLN A 153 1.81 8.11 -2.24
N LYS A 154 0.53 8.25 -2.63
CA LYS A 154 -0.37 9.28 -2.09
C LYS A 154 -0.47 9.21 -0.57
N MET A 155 -0.57 8.00 -0.01
CA MET A 155 -0.64 7.83 1.43
C MET A 155 0.66 8.29 2.12
N LEU A 156 1.83 7.90 1.64
CA LEU A 156 3.13 8.34 2.21
C LEU A 156 3.29 9.87 2.14
N GLU A 157 2.81 10.51 1.07
CA GLU A 157 2.83 11.97 0.89
C GLU A 157 1.87 12.73 1.83
N GLN A 158 0.82 12.08 2.32
CA GLN A 158 -0.01 12.62 3.42
C GLN A 158 0.61 12.29 4.78
N LEU A 159 1.18 11.09 4.95
CA LEU A 159 1.80 10.66 6.20
C LEU A 159 3.03 11.53 6.55
N CYS A 160 3.86 11.93 5.59
CA CYS A 160 5.06 12.73 5.85
C CYS A 160 4.77 14.19 6.27
N LYS A 161 3.53 14.68 6.12
CA LYS A 161 3.11 16.00 6.62
C LYS A 161 3.05 16.05 8.16
N ILE A 162 3.08 14.89 8.83
CA ILE A 162 2.97 14.75 10.29
C ILE A 162 4.26 14.15 10.86
N ARG A 163 4.94 14.90 11.73
CA ARG A 163 6.13 14.41 12.45
C ARG A 163 5.75 13.35 13.48
N ARG A 164 6.15 12.09 13.26
CA ARG A 164 5.84 10.96 14.15
C ARG A 164 7.01 10.50 15.00
N PRO A 165 6.75 9.85 16.14
CA PRO A 165 8.48 9.03 17.11
C PRO A 165 8.77 7.62 16.55
N PHE A 166 7.89 7.11 15.67
CA PHE A 166 8.13 5.92 14.84
C PHE A 166 8.39 6.34 13.39
N PRO A 167 9.30 5.65 12.68
CA PRO A 167 9.40 5.75 11.23
C PRO A 167 8.27 5.00 10.53
N ILE A 168 7.95 5.40 9.30
CA ILE A 168 7.05 4.69 8.38
C ILE A 168 7.84 4.31 7.13
N ILE A 169 7.66 3.07 6.66
CA ILE A 169 8.47 2.49 5.59
C ILE A 169 7.51 1.90 4.55
N GLY A 170 7.42 2.57 3.40
CA GLY A 170 6.72 2.09 2.21
C GLY A 170 7.60 1.18 1.37
N ILE A 171 7.09 0.01 1.00
CA ILE A 171 7.80 -0.97 0.18
C ILE A 171 7.05 -1.10 -1.15
N PHE A 172 7.76 -0.81 -2.23
CA PHE A 172 7.23 -0.78 -3.60
C PHE A 172 7.78 -1.95 -4.42
N ASP A 173 7.00 -2.40 -5.40
CA ASP A 173 7.44 -3.32 -6.44
C ASP A 173 8.31 -2.58 -7.48
N ARG A 174 8.70 -3.29 -8.55
CA ARG A 174 9.55 -2.75 -9.64
C ARG A 174 8.93 -2.85 -11.03
N ASP A 175 7.69 -3.32 -11.17
CA ASP A 175 7.08 -3.44 -12.50
C ASP A 175 6.67 -2.07 -13.10
N ILE A 176 6.51 -1.03 -12.27
CA ILE A 176 6.21 0.35 -12.68
C ILE A 176 7.48 1.24 -12.70
N ASP A 177 8.01 1.42 -13.90
CA ASP A 177 9.18 2.24 -14.26
C ASP A 177 9.19 3.66 -13.65
N SER A 178 8.02 4.32 -13.60
CA SER A 178 7.86 5.69 -13.11
C SER A 178 7.91 5.77 -11.58
N THR A 179 7.70 4.65 -10.88
CA THR A 179 7.74 4.55 -9.43
C THR A 179 9.12 4.10 -8.96
N VAL A 180 9.77 3.18 -9.67
CA VAL A 180 11.21 2.88 -9.46
C VAL A 180 12.04 4.17 -9.54
N LYS A 181 11.82 5.02 -10.54
CA LYS A 181 12.51 6.32 -10.71
C LYS A 181 12.24 7.34 -9.58
N LYS A 182 11.21 7.15 -8.76
CA LYS A 182 10.91 7.99 -7.58
C LYS A 182 11.49 7.41 -6.30
N MET A 183 11.44 6.08 -6.11
CA MET A 183 11.72 5.44 -4.81
C MET A 183 13.14 4.84 -4.73
N ASP A 184 13.72 4.39 -5.84
CA ASP A 184 15.10 3.85 -5.90
C ASP A 184 16.10 4.97 -6.21
N VAL A 185 16.25 5.90 -5.25
CA VAL A 185 17.05 7.13 -5.40
C VAL A 185 18.24 7.19 -4.43
N GLY A 186 19.27 7.95 -4.82
CA GLY A 186 20.53 8.08 -4.08
C GLY A 186 21.44 6.84 -4.16
N GLU A 187 22.66 6.96 -3.63
CA GLU A 187 23.59 5.82 -3.50
C GLU A 187 22.98 4.68 -2.65
N ASP A 188 22.20 5.08 -1.66
CA ASP A 188 21.60 4.20 -0.65
C ASP A 188 20.24 3.63 -1.07
N LYS A 189 19.72 3.95 -2.27
CA LYS A 189 18.53 3.31 -2.86
C LYS A 189 17.27 3.38 -1.98
N TYR A 190 16.90 4.58 -1.54
CA TYR A 190 15.61 4.85 -0.89
C TYR A 190 15.23 6.34 -1.00
N LYS A 191 13.93 6.63 -1.03
CA LYS A 191 13.38 7.98 -0.94
C LYS A 191 13.09 8.34 0.52
N ASP A 192 13.56 9.50 0.94
CA ASP A 192 13.11 10.18 2.16
C ASP A 192 11.97 11.17 1.79
N TYR A 193 10.83 11.08 2.45
CA TYR A 193 9.70 12.02 2.33
C TYR A 193 9.74 13.11 3.42
N GLY A 194 10.70 13.04 4.35
CA GLY A 194 10.77 13.84 5.56
C GLY A 194 9.96 13.26 6.72
N ASN A 195 10.16 13.84 7.91
CA ASN A 195 9.41 13.51 9.15
C ASN A 195 9.42 12.03 9.58
N GLY A 196 10.41 11.26 9.12
CA GLY A 196 10.55 9.82 9.41
C GLY A 196 9.76 8.91 8.47
N VAL A 197 9.33 9.40 7.30
CA VAL A 197 8.63 8.59 6.29
C VAL A 197 9.58 8.29 5.14
N TYR A 198 9.82 7.00 4.89
CA TYR A 198 10.76 6.49 3.90
C TYR A 198 10.05 5.57 2.90
N ALA A 199 10.65 5.38 1.72
CA ALA A 199 10.24 4.33 0.78
C ALA A 199 11.42 3.72 0.03
N PHE A 200 11.31 2.44 -0.34
CA PHE A 200 12.23 1.78 -1.26
C PHE A 200 11.51 0.75 -2.14
N CYS A 201 12.09 0.43 -3.30
CA CYS A 201 11.64 -0.70 -4.11
C CYS A 201 12.34 -1.99 -3.69
N ILE A 202 11.64 -3.13 -3.70
CA ILE A 202 12.15 -4.48 -3.37
C ILE A 202 13.52 -4.78 -4.00
N PRO A 203 14.38 -5.63 -3.38
CA PRO A 203 15.62 -6.07 -4.02
C PRO A 203 15.32 -6.86 -5.31
N ILE A 204 16.23 -6.78 -6.28
CA ILE A 204 16.23 -7.67 -7.44
C ILE A 204 17.14 -8.85 -7.07
N PRO A 205 16.63 -10.11 -6.99
CA PRO A 205 17.45 -11.28 -6.77
C PRO A 205 18.57 -11.39 -7.81
N LYS A 206 19.70 -11.97 -7.41
CA LYS A 206 20.87 -12.05 -8.29
C LYS A 206 20.54 -12.74 -9.63
N ASP A 207 19.87 -13.89 -9.57
CA ASP A 207 19.53 -14.68 -10.76
C ASP A 207 18.51 -13.95 -11.67
N ARG A 208 17.61 -13.15 -11.10
CA ARG A 208 16.71 -12.25 -11.86
C ARG A 208 17.53 -11.20 -12.59
N LYS A 209 18.45 -10.52 -11.88
CA LYS A 209 19.34 -9.50 -12.44
C LYS A 209 20.26 -10.05 -13.54
N ASP A 210 20.84 -11.23 -13.33
CA ASP A 210 21.75 -11.87 -14.29
C ASP A 210 21.02 -12.37 -15.55
N LYS A 211 19.72 -12.69 -15.45
CA LYS A 211 18.80 -12.90 -16.59
C LYS A 211 18.30 -11.59 -17.26
N GLY A 212 18.58 -10.41 -16.67
CA GLY A 212 18.04 -9.12 -17.12
C GLY A 212 16.61 -8.80 -16.65
N GLN A 213 16.03 -9.61 -15.76
CA GLN A 213 14.68 -9.46 -15.23
C GLN A 213 14.65 -8.40 -14.10
N THR A 214 14.60 -7.12 -14.46
CA THR A 214 14.64 -6.00 -13.49
C THR A 214 13.28 -5.48 -13.05
N ASN A 215 12.26 -5.63 -13.89
CA ASN A 215 10.91 -5.14 -13.64
C ASN A 215 10.08 -6.29 -13.06
N ILE A 216 9.99 -6.32 -11.73
CA ILE A 216 9.52 -7.47 -10.97
C ILE A 216 8.46 -7.06 -9.94
N SER A 217 7.50 -7.95 -9.68
CA SER A 217 6.67 -7.90 -8.47
C SER A 217 7.25 -8.78 -7.36
N ILE A 218 6.76 -8.64 -6.12
CA ILE A 218 7.33 -9.35 -4.95
C ILE A 218 7.41 -10.88 -5.10
N GLU A 219 6.54 -11.51 -5.90
CA GLU A 219 6.60 -12.96 -6.12
C GLU A 219 7.85 -13.42 -6.86
N TYR A 220 8.53 -12.54 -7.62
CA TYR A 220 9.80 -12.86 -8.31
C TYR A 220 10.99 -13.05 -7.37
N LEU A 221 10.82 -12.78 -6.07
CA LEU A 221 11.75 -13.20 -5.02
C LEU A 221 11.75 -14.74 -4.84
N PHE A 222 10.68 -15.41 -5.26
CA PHE A 222 10.62 -16.85 -5.44
C PHE A 222 11.15 -17.27 -6.83
N SER A 223 11.56 -18.53 -6.96
CA SER A 223 12.01 -19.13 -8.22
C SER A 223 10.85 -19.39 -9.19
N ASP A 224 11.17 -19.59 -10.47
CA ASP A 224 10.18 -19.83 -11.52
C ASP A 224 9.33 -21.09 -11.25
N GLU A 225 9.92 -22.13 -10.66
CA GLU A 225 9.22 -23.39 -10.37
C GLU A 225 8.34 -23.30 -9.09
N GLU A 226 8.73 -22.47 -8.13
CA GLU A 226 7.89 -22.13 -6.97
C GLU A 226 6.68 -21.29 -7.38
N ILE A 227 6.86 -20.29 -8.25
CA ILE A 227 5.76 -19.45 -8.78
C ILE A 227 4.76 -20.29 -9.60
N LYS A 228 5.25 -21.23 -10.41
CA LYS A 228 4.41 -22.18 -11.17
C LYS A 228 3.82 -23.32 -10.31
N SER A 229 4.17 -23.43 -9.03
CA SER A 229 3.68 -24.55 -8.21
C SER A 229 2.15 -24.49 -8.04
N PRO A 230 1.44 -25.63 -8.12
CA PRO A 230 0.00 -25.67 -7.90
C PRO A 230 -0.40 -25.13 -6.53
N VAL A 231 -1.45 -24.31 -6.48
CA VAL A 231 -2.00 -23.72 -5.24
C VAL A 231 -3.08 -24.60 -4.60
N ASN A 232 -3.53 -25.65 -5.30
CA ASN A 232 -4.57 -26.58 -4.88
C ASN A 232 -4.48 -27.93 -5.61
N GLU A 233 -5.26 -28.92 -5.16
CA GLU A 233 -5.30 -30.29 -5.71
C GLU A 233 -5.82 -30.36 -7.16
N THR A 234 -6.60 -29.35 -7.59
CA THR A 234 -7.12 -29.24 -8.96
C THR A 234 -6.14 -28.58 -9.94
N GLY A 235 -4.89 -28.36 -9.53
CA GLY A 235 -3.80 -27.96 -10.44
C GLY A 235 -3.79 -26.48 -10.83
N HIS A 236 -4.55 -25.62 -10.15
CA HIS A 236 -4.50 -24.17 -10.45
C HIS A 236 -3.11 -23.62 -10.11
N ARG A 237 -2.54 -22.78 -10.98
CA ARG A 237 -1.24 -22.14 -10.74
C ARG A 237 -1.17 -20.72 -11.29
N LEU A 238 -0.12 -19.98 -10.92
CA LEU A 238 0.29 -18.79 -11.67
C LEU A 238 1.04 -19.22 -12.93
N PHE A 239 1.03 -18.36 -13.94
CA PHE A 239 1.72 -18.56 -15.21
C PHE A 239 2.54 -17.31 -15.56
N PHE A 240 3.55 -17.43 -16.41
CA PHE A 240 4.22 -16.28 -17.02
C PHE A 240 3.67 -15.98 -18.42
N GLY A 241 3.66 -14.72 -18.82
CA GLY A 241 3.29 -14.32 -20.18
C GLY A 241 4.14 -15.00 -21.26
N THR A 242 5.41 -15.26 -20.96
CA THR A 242 6.37 -16.01 -21.79
C THR A 242 6.03 -17.49 -21.97
N GLU A 243 5.12 -18.07 -21.18
CA GLU A 243 4.65 -19.44 -21.39
C GLU A 243 3.66 -19.56 -22.57
N PHE A 244 3.18 -18.45 -23.15
CA PHE A 244 2.16 -18.44 -24.20
C PHE A 244 2.63 -17.87 -25.54
N THR A 245 2.14 -18.48 -26.62
CA THR A 245 2.42 -18.10 -28.02
C THR A 245 1.76 -16.77 -28.42
N GLN A 246 2.46 -15.96 -29.22
CA GLN A 246 2.04 -14.61 -29.62
C GLN A 246 0.69 -14.56 -30.35
N HIS A 247 0.41 -15.51 -31.25
CA HIS A 247 -0.76 -15.45 -32.15
C HIS A 247 -1.90 -16.39 -31.77
N SER A 248 -1.60 -17.66 -31.47
CA SER A 248 -2.62 -18.69 -31.20
C SER A 248 -3.01 -18.81 -29.73
N MET A 249 -2.42 -18.01 -28.84
CA MET A 249 -2.68 -17.98 -27.38
C MET A 249 -2.46 -19.32 -26.64
N ARG A 250 -1.96 -20.36 -27.34
CA ARG A 250 -1.63 -21.67 -26.77
C ARG A 250 -0.35 -21.58 -25.96
N HIS A 251 -0.29 -22.38 -24.90
CA HIS A 251 0.89 -22.57 -24.09
C HIS A 251 2.04 -23.23 -24.90
N ASN A 252 3.28 -23.02 -24.44
CA ASN A 252 4.49 -23.34 -25.20
C ASN A 252 4.90 -24.81 -25.11
N GLU A 253 4.57 -25.49 -24.02
CA GLU A 253 4.85 -26.92 -23.81
C GLU A 253 3.56 -27.73 -23.97
N ASP A 254 2.69 -27.73 -22.94
CA ASP A 254 1.30 -28.18 -23.07
C ASP A 254 0.60 -27.43 -24.22
N LYS A 255 -0.16 -28.13 -25.06
CA LYS A 255 -0.89 -27.57 -26.21
C LYS A 255 -2.40 -27.50 -26.02
N ASN A 256 -2.91 -28.05 -24.92
CA ASN A 256 -4.32 -28.01 -24.54
C ASN A 256 -4.64 -26.74 -23.75
N LEU A 257 -3.65 -26.12 -23.10
CA LEU A 257 -3.82 -24.85 -22.38
C LEU A 257 -3.84 -23.62 -23.32
N ILE A 258 -4.85 -22.77 -23.16
CA ILE A 258 -5.07 -21.53 -23.94
C ILE A 258 -5.34 -20.35 -23.01
N LEU A 259 -4.57 -19.25 -23.17
CA LEU A 259 -4.81 -18.00 -22.46
C LEU A 259 -5.98 -17.23 -23.09
N ASN A 260 -6.99 -16.86 -22.30
CA ASN A 260 -8.26 -16.32 -22.81
C ASN A 260 -8.17 -14.92 -23.46
N LYS A 261 -7.08 -14.19 -23.21
CA LYS A 261 -6.90 -12.79 -23.56
C LYS A 261 -5.45 -12.47 -23.90
N PRO A 262 -5.19 -11.45 -24.74
CA PRO A 262 -3.83 -11.08 -25.13
C PRO A 262 -3.03 -10.39 -24.01
N ASP A 263 -3.68 -9.92 -22.95
CA ASP A 263 -3.09 -9.17 -21.86
C ASP A 263 -1.94 -9.94 -21.18
N GLY A 264 -0.78 -9.30 -21.06
CA GLY A 264 0.43 -9.86 -20.46
C GLY A 264 1.17 -10.92 -21.30
N LYS A 265 0.60 -11.46 -22.39
CA LYS A 265 1.26 -12.53 -23.18
C LYS A 265 2.62 -12.09 -23.73
N THR A 266 3.54 -13.04 -23.92
CA THR A 266 4.92 -12.84 -24.40
C THR A 266 5.79 -11.88 -23.59
N LEU A 267 5.23 -11.13 -22.62
CA LEU A 267 5.97 -10.35 -21.65
C LEU A 267 6.44 -11.27 -20.51
N ASP A 268 7.55 -10.90 -19.91
CA ASP A 268 8.08 -11.53 -18.71
C ASP A 268 7.34 -11.03 -17.46
N LYS A 269 6.01 -11.20 -17.45
CA LYS A 269 5.09 -10.81 -16.37
C LYS A 269 4.28 -12.01 -15.88
N ILE A 270 4.14 -12.15 -14.56
CA ILE A 270 3.19 -13.09 -13.94
C ILE A 270 1.76 -12.73 -14.34
N LEU A 271 1.03 -13.75 -14.79
CA LEU A 271 -0.40 -13.74 -15.08
C LEU A 271 -1.17 -14.31 -13.89
N GLU A 272 -2.30 -13.69 -13.55
CA GLU A 272 -3.20 -14.15 -12.50
C GLU A 272 -4.67 -13.93 -12.89
N ASN A 273 -5.58 -14.62 -12.20
CA ASN A 273 -7.02 -14.49 -12.37
C ASN A 273 -7.57 -13.28 -11.57
N ASN A 274 -7.37 -12.10 -12.13
CA ASN A 274 -7.95 -10.83 -11.69
C ASN A 274 -9.47 -10.69 -12.01
N GLY A 275 -10.19 -11.79 -12.24
CA GLY A 275 -11.59 -11.79 -12.71
C GLY A 275 -11.77 -11.47 -14.20
N GLY A 276 -10.72 -11.00 -14.89
CA GLY A 276 -10.69 -10.80 -16.33
C GLY A 276 -9.92 -11.87 -17.09
N GLN A 277 -8.83 -12.39 -16.52
CA GLN A 277 -7.92 -13.35 -17.15
C GLN A 277 -8.22 -14.80 -16.76
N ALA A 278 -8.01 -15.73 -17.68
CA ALA A 278 -8.14 -17.17 -17.49
C ALA A 278 -7.19 -17.95 -18.40
N VAL A 279 -6.77 -19.15 -17.96
CA VAL A 279 -6.07 -20.15 -18.78
C VAL A 279 -6.96 -21.38 -18.82
N TYR A 280 -7.54 -21.67 -19.98
CA TYR A 280 -8.48 -22.77 -20.16
C TYR A 280 -7.78 -24.04 -20.63
N ASP A 281 -8.23 -25.20 -20.14
CA ASP A 281 -7.89 -26.52 -20.68
C ASP A 281 -8.81 -26.93 -21.85
N GLU A 282 -8.72 -28.18 -22.32
CA GLU A 282 -9.56 -28.71 -23.40
C GLU A 282 -11.03 -28.98 -23.02
N PHE A 283 -11.42 -28.71 -21.76
CA PHE A 283 -12.75 -28.90 -21.20
C PHE A 283 -13.37 -27.59 -20.67
N ASP A 284 -12.80 -26.44 -21.06
CA ASP A 284 -13.15 -25.09 -20.57
C ASP A 284 -12.98 -24.87 -19.05
N ASN A 285 -12.19 -25.69 -18.35
CA ASN A 285 -11.81 -25.42 -16.95
C ASN A 285 -10.71 -24.35 -16.90
N ASN A 286 -10.86 -23.34 -16.04
CA ASN A 286 -9.83 -22.33 -15.81
C ASN A 286 -8.82 -22.80 -14.76
N LEU A 287 -7.54 -22.91 -15.13
CA LEU A 287 -6.43 -23.28 -14.24
C LEU A 287 -5.61 -22.08 -13.74
N LEU A 288 -5.98 -20.85 -14.10
CA LEU A 288 -5.27 -19.64 -13.66
C LEU A 288 -5.65 -19.29 -12.21
N ALA A 289 -4.66 -19.37 -11.30
CA ALA A 289 -4.80 -18.98 -9.90
C ALA A 289 -4.78 -17.45 -9.72
N LYS A 290 -5.16 -16.99 -8.51
CA LYS A 290 -5.00 -15.60 -8.06
C LYS A 290 -3.73 -15.45 -7.22
N LYS A 291 -3.11 -14.27 -7.20
CA LYS A 291 -2.00 -13.97 -6.27
C LYS A 291 -2.37 -14.25 -4.81
N ASP A 292 -3.59 -13.92 -4.39
CA ASP A 292 -4.05 -14.16 -3.01
C ASP A 292 -4.20 -15.66 -2.68
N ASP A 293 -4.42 -16.53 -3.67
CA ASP A 293 -4.49 -17.98 -3.48
C ASP A 293 -3.09 -18.62 -3.49
N PHE A 294 -2.19 -18.13 -4.36
CA PHE A 294 -0.76 -18.45 -4.29
C PHE A 294 -0.16 -18.04 -2.92
N ALA A 295 -0.46 -16.84 -2.44
CA ALA A 295 -0.01 -16.38 -1.12
C ALA A 295 -0.51 -17.29 0.00
N LYS A 296 -1.80 -17.68 0.02
CA LYS A 296 -2.32 -18.67 0.99
C LYS A 296 -1.55 -19.99 0.94
N ALA A 297 -1.27 -20.50 -0.25
CA ALA A 297 -0.55 -21.75 -0.44
C ALA A 297 0.91 -21.69 0.06
N VAL A 298 1.59 -20.55 -0.12
CA VAL A 298 2.94 -20.31 0.45
C VAL A 298 2.90 -20.16 1.97
N ILE A 299 2.00 -19.33 2.51
CA ILE A 299 1.94 -19.04 3.96
C ILE A 299 1.61 -20.29 4.78
N SER A 300 0.69 -21.13 4.27
CA SER A 300 0.29 -22.41 4.88
C SER A 300 1.32 -23.54 4.71
N ASN A 301 2.41 -23.30 3.97
CA ASN A 301 3.41 -24.30 3.57
C ASN A 301 2.86 -25.42 2.65
N TYR A 302 1.75 -25.20 1.94
CA TYR A 302 1.27 -26.09 0.89
C TYR A 302 2.27 -26.11 -0.29
N ILE A 303 2.71 -24.92 -0.73
CA ILE A 303 3.88 -24.76 -1.59
C ILE A 303 5.12 -24.73 -0.69
N LYS A 304 6.09 -25.59 -0.98
CA LYS A 304 7.38 -25.63 -0.27
C LYS A 304 8.37 -24.67 -0.90
N ILE A 305 8.44 -23.45 -0.36
CA ILE A 305 9.48 -22.48 -0.73
C ILE A 305 10.83 -22.87 -0.10
N SER A 306 11.88 -22.78 -0.91
CA SER A 306 13.28 -23.04 -0.60
C SER A 306 13.92 -21.93 0.24
N ASN A 307 14.99 -22.26 0.96
CA ASN A 307 15.72 -21.28 1.77
C ASN A 307 16.34 -20.16 0.91
N ASP A 308 16.85 -20.48 -0.27
CA ASP A 308 17.45 -19.49 -1.18
C ASP A 308 16.42 -18.43 -1.63
N SER A 309 15.17 -18.86 -1.88
CA SER A 309 14.06 -17.95 -2.19
C SER A 309 13.60 -17.13 -0.97
N TRP A 310 13.70 -17.66 0.25
CA TRP A 310 13.48 -16.85 1.45
C TRP A 310 14.62 -15.85 1.70
N GLU A 311 15.88 -16.21 1.45
CA GLU A 311 17.04 -15.31 1.57
C GLU A 311 16.92 -14.07 0.64
N ASN A 312 16.23 -14.17 -0.49
CA ASN A 312 15.90 -13.00 -1.34
C ASN A 312 15.08 -11.92 -0.62
N PHE A 313 14.39 -12.24 0.48
CA PHE A 313 13.69 -11.28 1.35
C PHE A 313 14.61 -10.66 2.41
N ARG A 314 15.76 -11.26 2.75
CA ARG A 314 16.67 -10.72 3.79
C ARG A 314 17.07 -9.25 3.54
N PRO A 315 17.38 -8.81 2.31
CA PRO A 315 17.68 -7.40 2.05
C PRO A 315 16.49 -6.46 2.30
N ILE A 316 15.24 -6.93 2.26
CA ILE A 316 14.06 -6.13 2.66
C ILE A 316 14.08 -5.92 4.18
N LEU A 317 14.31 -6.99 4.95
CA LEU A 317 14.34 -6.95 6.41
C LEU A 317 15.48 -6.06 6.92
N GLU A 318 16.70 -6.24 6.40
CA GLU A 318 17.84 -5.38 6.73
C GLU A 318 17.61 -3.91 6.32
N LYS A 319 16.84 -3.66 5.26
CA LYS A 319 16.45 -2.31 4.85
C LYS A 319 15.42 -1.69 5.81
N ILE A 320 14.45 -2.48 6.29
CA ILE A 320 13.50 -2.06 7.34
C ILE A 320 14.28 -1.67 8.61
N LYS A 321 15.24 -2.51 9.03
CA LYS A 321 16.12 -2.28 10.19
C LYS A 321 16.97 -1.01 10.03
N LYS A 322 17.66 -0.83 8.90
CA LYS A 322 18.45 0.37 8.62
C LYS A 322 17.60 1.65 8.65
N LEU A 323 16.37 1.60 8.12
CA LEU A 323 15.45 2.75 8.08
C LEU A 323 14.68 2.96 9.40
N SER A 324 14.69 2.00 10.33
CA SER A 324 14.07 2.17 11.64
C SER A 324 14.96 2.84 12.69
N GLY A 325 16.27 2.90 12.45
CA GLY A 325 17.25 3.51 13.36
C GLY A 325 17.64 2.62 14.55
N LEU A 326 17.52 1.30 14.38
CA LEU A 326 17.91 0.26 15.34
C LEU A 326 19.31 -0.30 15.05
#